data_AF-A0AAW8AQZ9-F1
#
_entry.id   AF-A0AAW8AQZ9-F1
#
_cell.length_a   1.000
_cell.length_b   1.000
_cell.length_c   1.000
_cell.angle_alpha   90.00
_cell.angle_beta   90.00
_cell.angle_gamma   90.00
#
_symmetry.space_group_name_H-M   'P 1'
#
loop_
_entity.id
_entity.type
_entity.pdbx_description
1 polymer ?
#
loop_
_entity_poly.entity_id
_entity_poly.type
_entity_poly.pdbx_seq_one_letter_code
_entity_poly.pdbx_strand_id
1 'polypeptide(L)' 'MIEIIQEYWKSLLWTDGYRFTGVAITLWLLISSVVMGGILAVFLAIGRVSSNKFIQF' A
#
# COMPACT_ATOMS: atom_id res chain seq x y z
N MET A 1 32.44 -3.19 -2.00
CA MET A 1 31.47 -2.85 -0.91
C MET A 1 30.14 -2.36 -1.47
N ILE A 2 30.13 -1.36 -2.36
CA ILE A 2 28.92 -0.84 -3.02
C ILE A 2 28.31 -1.81 -4.07
N GLU A 3 29.14 -2.68 -4.66
CA GLU A 3 28.71 -3.71 -5.62
C GLU A 3 27.73 -4.73 -5.01
N ILE A 4 27.97 -5.19 -3.77
CA ILE A 4 27.06 -6.11 -3.07
C ILE A 4 25.69 -5.45 -2.88
N ILE A 5 25.66 -4.16 -2.53
CA ILE A 5 24.39 -3.46 -2.39
C ILE A 5 23.70 -3.31 -3.76
N GLN A 6 24.43 -3.05 -4.85
CA GLN A 6 23.83 -2.95 -6.20
C GLN A 6 23.30 -4.28 -6.75
N GLU A 7 23.89 -5.41 -6.37
CA GLU A 7 23.47 -6.73 -6.84
C GLU A 7 22.37 -7.33 -5.96
N TYR A 8 22.43 -7.08 -4.65
CA TYR A 8 21.49 -7.66 -3.68
C TYR A 8 20.36 -6.73 -3.26
N TRP A 9 20.35 -5.42 -3.55
CA TRP A 9 19.22 -4.56 -3.11
C TRP A 9 17.88 -5.02 -3.66
N LYS A 10 17.85 -5.48 -4.93
CA LYS A 10 16.65 -6.06 -5.55
C LYS A 10 16.33 -7.44 -4.99
N SER A 11 17.35 -8.26 -4.74
CA SER A 11 17.17 -9.58 -4.14
C SER A 11 16.60 -9.47 -2.71
N LEU A 12 17.14 -8.59 -1.88
CA LEU A 12 16.69 -8.34 -0.51
C LEU A 12 15.24 -7.83 -0.43
N LEU A 13 14.80 -7.06 -1.43
CA LEU A 13 13.44 -6.49 -1.51
C LEU A 13 12.41 -7.39 -2.21
N TRP A 14 12.83 -8.25 -3.15
CA TRP A 14 11.91 -9.02 -3.99
C TRP A 14 12.11 -10.53 -3.94
N THR A 15 13.33 -11.02 -3.76
CA THR A 15 13.65 -12.46 -3.88
C THR A 15 14.91 -12.80 -3.08
N ASP A 16 14.74 -13.39 -1.91
CA ASP A 16 15.80 -14.17 -1.27
C ASP A 16 15.76 -15.58 -1.88
N GLY A 17 16.31 -15.76 -3.09
CA GLY A 17 16.69 -17.02 -3.76
C GLY A 17 15.73 -18.23 -3.84
N TYR A 18 14.59 -18.24 -3.14
CA TYR A 18 13.72 -19.40 -2.97
C TYR A 18 12.32 -19.04 -2.42
N ARG A 19 12.16 -17.90 -1.72
CA ARG A 19 10.87 -17.49 -1.13
C ARG A 19 10.63 -15.99 -1.30
N PHE A 20 9.38 -15.59 -1.52
CA PHE A 20 8.98 -14.19 -1.39
C PHE A 20 9.40 -13.69 0.01
N THR A 21 10.21 -12.61 0.05
CA THR A 21 10.61 -11.99 1.32
C THR A 21 9.37 -11.46 2.04
N GLY A 22 9.31 -11.64 3.36
CA GLY A 22 8.21 -11.13 4.19
C GLY A 22 7.98 -9.62 4.01
N VAL A 23 9.02 -8.87 3.65
CA VAL A 23 8.93 -7.43 3.34
C VAL A 23 8.10 -7.16 2.10
N ALA A 24 8.24 -7.96 1.05
CA ALA A 24 7.42 -7.80 -0.16
C ALA A 24 5.94 -8.02 0.16
N ILE A 25 5.64 -9.01 1.00
CA ILE A 25 4.27 -9.35 1.39
C ILE A 25 3.66 -8.23 2.23
N THR A 26 4.37 -7.72 3.25
CA THR A 26 3.86 -6.63 4.10
C THR A 26 3.69 -5.34 3.30
N LEU A 27 4.58 -5.05 2.34
CA LEU A 27 4.46 -3.87 1.48
C LEU A 27 3.22 -3.96 0.58
N TRP A 28 2.96 -5.12 -0.02
CA TRP A 28 1.76 -5.35 -0.82
C TRP A 28 0.47 -5.25 0.00
N LEU A 29 0.44 -5.84 1.20
CA LEU A 29 -0.69 -5.73 2.11
C LEU A 29 -0.95 -4.29 2.56
N LEU A 30 0.12 -3.53 2.81
CA LEU A 30 0.03 -2.12 3.18
C LEU A 30 -0.56 -1.31 2.03
N ILE A 31 -0.06 -1.50 0.81
CA ILE A 31 -0.58 -0.82 -0.39
C ILE A 31 -2.06 -1.15 -0.60
N SER A 32 -2.45 -2.43 -0.53
CA SER A 32 -3.85 -2.81 -0.69
C SER A 32 -4.76 -2.22 0.39
N SER A 33 -4.30 -2.21 1.64
CA SER A 33 -5.06 -1.67 2.78
C SER A 33 -5.26 -0.16 2.66
N VAL A 34 -4.19 0.58 2.33
CA VAL A 34 -4.25 2.04 2.14
C VAL A 34 -5.13 2.41 0.95
N VAL A 35 -5.07 1.67 -0.16
CA VAL A 35 -5.92 1.94 -1.32
C VAL A 35 -7.40 1.71 -1.00
N MET A 36 -7.75 0.58 -0.39
CA MET A 36 -9.14 0.32 0.02
C MET A 36 -9.65 1.35 1.04
N GLY A 37 -8.87 1.62 2.09
CA GLY A 37 -9.22 2.59 3.12
C GLY A 37 -9.30 4.02 2.58
N GLY A 38 -8.38 4.40 1.68
CA GLY A 38 -8.33 5.71 1.05
C GLY A 38 -9.52 5.98 0.14
N ILE A 39 -9.92 5.00 -0.69
CA ILE A 39 -11.11 5.11 -1.54
C ILE A 39 -12.35 5.33 -0.67
N LEU A 40 -12.56 4.49 0.34
CA LEU A 40 -13.70 4.61 1.26
C LEU A 40 -13.70 5.95 2.01
N ALA A 41 -12.53 6.39 2.49
CA ALA A 41 -12.39 7.66 3.19
C ALA A 41 -12.72 8.86 2.30
N VAL A 42 -12.32 8.84 1.03
CA VAL A 42 -12.64 9.90 0.06
C VAL A 42 -14.14 9.94 -0.22
N PHE A 43 -14.78 8.79 -0.47
CA PHE A 43 -16.24 8.73 -0.65
C PHE A 43 -17.00 9.25 0.57
N LEU A 44 -16.57 8.87 1.78
CA LEU A 44 -17.19 9.33 3.02
C LEU A 44 -16.98 10.83 3.27
N ALA A 45 -15.79 11.36 2.96
CA ALA A 45 -15.48 12.78 3.09
C ALA A 45 -16.33 13.65 2.15
N ILE A 46 -16.58 13.17 0.92
CA ILE A 46 -17.48 13.83 -0.03
C ILE A 46 -18.92 13.82 0.49
N GLY A 47 -19.39 12.69 1.03
CA GLY A 47 -20.71 12.59 1.66
C GLY A 47 -20.88 13.60 2.81
N ARG A 48 -19.88 13.69 3.70
CA ARG A 48 -19.90 14.61 4.85
C ARG A 48 -19.96 16.10 4.45
N VAL A 49 -19.29 16.50 3.36
CA VAL A 49 -19.27 17.89 2.87
C VAL A 49 -20.49 18.23 2.00
N SER A 50 -21.26 17.21 1.59
CA SER A 50 -22.44 17.40 0.74
C SER A 50 -23.59 18.08 1.50
N SER A 51 -24.10 19.19 0.96
CA SER A 51 -25.23 19.95 1.51
C SER A 51 -26.60 19.25 1.35
N ASN A 52 -26.64 18.05 0.75
CA ASN A 52 -27.88 17.34 0.43
C ASN A 52 -28.23 16.32 1.52
N LYS A 53 -29.38 16.51 2.19
CA LYS A 53 -29.82 15.80 3.41
C LYS A 53 -29.98 14.27 3.30
N PHE A 54 -29.91 13.72 2.08
CA PHE A 54 -29.95 12.27 1.81
C PHE A 54 -28.56 11.62 1.66
N ILE A 55 -27.50 12.43 1.48
CA ILE A 55 -26.10 11.98 1.27
C ILE A 55 -25.19 12.51 2.39
N GLN A 56 -25.68 13.53 3.11
CA GLN A 56 -25.10 14.05 4.33
C GLN A 56 -25.26 13.01 5.45
N PHE A 57 -24.23 12.19 5.63
CA PHE A 57 -24.02 11.37 6.82
C PHE A 57 -23.13 12.12 7.82
#